data_AF-A0A0S2K021-F1
#
_entry.id   AF-A0A0S2K021-F1
#
_cell.length_a   1.000
_cell.length_b   1.000
_cell.length_c   1.000
_cell.angle_alpha   90.00
_cell.angle_beta   90.00
_cell.angle_gamma   90.00
#
_symmetry.space_group_name_H-M   'P 1'
#
loop_
_entity.id
_entity.type
_entity.pdbx_description
1 polymer ?
#
loop_
_entity_poly.entity_id
_entity_poly.type
_entity_poly.pdbx_seq_one_letter_code
_entity_poly.pdbx_strand_id
1 'polypeptide(L)'
;MVNNVKGQSQPNSSLNNIKQQKAELQKADANQAQISAKAPQKAATDSVSLTPQAQQLKSLQEKAQQQPAFDSKKVEELKKAISEGKYQVDAEKLAKNIAAFEFDVYG
;
A
#
# COMPACT_ATOMS: atom_id res chain seq x y z
N MET A 1 -51.95 23.32 -7.72
CA MET A 1 -52.32 22.25 -6.76
C MET A 1 -51.20 22.15 -5.74
N VAL A 2 -51.40 22.75 -4.57
CA VAL A 2 -50.53 22.63 -3.40
C VAL A 2 -51.37 21.91 -2.34
N ASN A 3 -50.86 20.81 -1.80
CA ASN A 3 -51.55 20.10 -0.72
C ASN A 3 -50.52 19.66 0.34
N ASN A 4 -50.42 20.51 1.37
CA ASN A 4 -49.91 20.15 2.69
C ASN A 4 -51.08 19.60 3.51
N VAL A 5 -51.05 18.33 3.94
CA VAL A 5 -51.82 17.86 5.12
C VAL A 5 -51.15 16.64 5.76
N LYS A 6 -51.41 16.51 7.05
CA LYS A 6 -50.68 15.81 8.10
C LYS A 6 -51.38 14.51 8.52
N GLY A 7 -50.63 13.52 9.00
CA GLY A 7 -51.14 12.35 9.74
C GLY A 7 -50.04 11.28 9.89
N GLN A 8 -49.20 11.25 10.95
CA GLN A 8 -49.47 10.88 12.35
C GLN A 8 -49.58 9.35 12.56
N SER A 9 -48.51 8.71 13.07
CA SER A 9 -48.56 7.64 14.10
C SER A 9 -47.15 7.17 14.53
N GLN A 10 -46.77 7.54 15.76
CA GLN A 10 -45.83 6.84 16.67
C GLN A 10 -46.51 5.56 17.24
N PRO A 11 -45.86 4.61 17.97
CA PRO A 11 -44.73 4.80 18.92
C PRO A 11 -43.69 3.65 19.02
N ASN A 12 -42.50 3.91 19.57
CA ASN A 12 -42.03 3.20 20.78
C ASN A 12 -40.71 3.77 21.35
N SER A 13 -40.82 4.20 22.60
CA SER A 13 -39.85 4.90 23.43
C SER A 13 -38.88 3.93 24.13
N SER A 14 -37.96 3.32 23.37
CA SER A 14 -36.94 2.42 23.96
C SER A 14 -35.50 2.73 23.52
N LEU A 15 -35.30 3.67 22.59
CA LEU A 15 -33.97 4.00 22.04
C LEU A 15 -33.27 5.17 22.75
N ASN A 16 -33.95 5.86 23.68
CA ASN A 16 -33.44 7.08 24.31
C ASN A 16 -32.46 6.84 25.46
N ASN A 17 -32.45 5.66 26.09
CA ASN A 17 -31.58 5.39 27.24
C ASN A 17 -30.16 4.92 26.86
N ILE A 18 -29.94 4.38 25.66
CA ILE A 18 -28.63 3.84 25.25
C ILE A 18 -27.68 4.95 24.75
N LYS A 19 -28.21 6.11 24.32
CA LYS A 19 -27.39 7.26 23.88
C LYS A 19 -26.88 8.13 25.01
N GLN A 20 -27.45 8.04 26.22
CA GLN A 20 -27.01 8.87 27.35
C GLN A 20 -25.75 8.32 28.03
N GLN A 21 -25.42 7.03 27.87
CA GLN A 21 -24.20 6.46 28.46
C GLN A 21 -22.93 6.63 27.60
N LYS A 22 -23.04 7.12 26.35
CA LYS A 22 -21.90 7.34 25.44
C LYS A 22 -21.42 8.80 25.38
N ALA A 23 -22.04 9.72 26.13
CA ALA A 23 -21.71 11.14 26.11
C ALA A 23 -20.70 11.58 27.18
N GLU A 24 -20.40 10.74 28.18
CA GLU A 24 -19.49 11.11 29.28
C GLU A 24 -18.00 10.79 29.01
N LEU A 25 -17.69 9.98 28.00
CA LEU A 25 -16.31 9.61 27.63
C LEU A 25 -15.67 10.52 26.55
N GLN A 26 -16.37 11.55 26.08
CA GLN A 26 -15.91 12.44 24.99
C GLN A 26 -15.71 13.91 25.40
N LYS A 27 -15.85 14.25 26.69
CA LYS A 27 -15.65 15.61 27.21
C LYS A 27 -14.24 15.91 27.74
N ALA A 28 -13.27 15.00 27.58
CA ALA A 28 -11.89 15.20 28.04
C ALA A 28 -10.92 15.74 26.95
N ASP A 29 -11.32 15.80 25.67
CA ASP A 29 -10.40 16.17 24.57
C ASP A 29 -10.67 17.55 23.93
N ALA A 30 -11.70 18.27 24.40
CA ALA A 30 -12.18 19.50 23.73
C ALA A 30 -11.66 20.82 24.32
N ASN A 31 -10.56 20.81 25.09
CA ASN A 31 -10.03 22.03 25.73
C ASN A 31 -8.61 22.43 25.28
N GLN A 32 -8.10 21.88 24.18
CA GLN A 32 -6.76 22.20 23.66
C GLN A 32 -6.75 22.59 22.17
N ALA A 33 -7.80 23.27 21.68
CA ALA A 33 -7.88 23.71 20.29
C ALA A 33 -8.16 25.22 20.12
N GLN A 34 -7.76 26.06 21.09
CA GLN A 34 -7.99 27.50 21.03
C GLN A 34 -6.76 28.35 21.33
N ILE A 35 -5.57 27.98 20.85
CA ILE A 35 -4.43 28.91 20.73
C ILE A 35 -3.58 28.49 19.53
N SER A 36 -3.81 29.05 18.34
CA SER A 36 -2.82 29.17 17.24
C SER A 36 -3.40 29.93 16.04
N ALA A 37 -3.82 31.18 16.25
CA ALA A 37 -4.14 32.10 15.16
C ALA A 37 -2.89 32.85 14.70
N LYS A 38 -2.03 32.22 13.89
CA LYS A 38 -1.17 32.87 12.86
C LYS A 38 -0.38 31.80 12.09
N ALA A 39 -0.80 31.45 10.88
CA ALA A 39 0.04 30.73 9.93
C ALA A 39 0.50 31.71 8.83
N PRO A 40 1.80 31.78 8.50
CA PRO A 40 2.26 32.48 7.31
C PRO A 40 1.84 31.68 6.07
N GLN A 41 1.37 32.40 5.04
CA GLN A 41 1.01 31.83 3.74
C GLN A 41 2.24 31.17 3.10
N LYS A 42 2.34 29.84 3.18
CA LYS A 42 3.19 29.07 2.27
C LYS A 42 2.41 28.81 0.99
N ALA A 43 2.98 29.24 -0.12
CA ALA A 43 2.50 28.93 -1.46
C ALA A 43 2.18 27.43 -1.56
N ALA A 44 0.99 27.12 -2.08
CA ALA A 44 0.56 25.76 -2.33
C ALA A 44 1.56 25.11 -3.29
N THR A 45 2.45 24.30 -2.74
CA THR A 45 3.27 23.35 -3.47
C THR A 45 2.33 22.42 -4.21
N ASP A 46 2.39 22.47 -5.54
CA ASP A 46 1.67 21.63 -6.48
C ASP A 46 1.73 20.16 -6.04
N SER A 47 0.68 19.72 -5.34
CA SER A 47 0.62 18.39 -4.75
C SER A 47 -0.12 17.50 -5.72
N VAL A 48 0.65 16.75 -6.52
CA VAL A 48 0.11 15.67 -7.34
C VAL A 48 -0.48 14.63 -6.39
N SER A 49 -1.80 14.66 -6.21
CA SER A 49 -2.50 13.63 -5.45
C SER A 49 -2.34 12.30 -6.20
N LEU A 50 -1.45 11.45 -5.69
CA LEU A 50 -1.36 10.06 -6.10
C LEU A 50 -2.72 9.44 -5.82
N THR A 51 -3.49 9.20 -6.88
CA THR A 51 -4.79 8.55 -6.78
C THR A 51 -4.64 7.24 -6.00
N PRO A 52 -5.67 6.77 -5.29
CA PRO A 52 -5.61 5.51 -4.54
C PRO A 52 -5.08 4.33 -5.38
N GLN A 53 -5.39 4.33 -6.68
CA GLN A 53 -4.92 3.37 -7.67
C GLN A 53 -3.42 3.47 -7.92
N ALA A 54 -2.85 4.68 -8.00
CA ALA A 54 -1.40 4.88 -8.15
C ALA A 54 -0.63 4.39 -6.92
N GLN A 55 -1.18 4.56 -5.72
CA GLN A 55 -0.58 4.03 -4.48
C GLN A 55 -0.60 2.49 -4.43
N GLN A 56 -1.68 1.88 -4.92
CA GLN A 56 -1.79 0.43 -5.04
C GLN A 56 -0.77 -0.14 -6.05
N LEU A 57 -0.61 0.51 -7.21
CA LEU A 57 0.39 0.14 -8.20
C LEU A 57 1.82 0.27 -7.65
N LYS A 58 2.12 1.36 -6.93
CA LYS A 58 3.42 1.56 -6.26
C LYS A 58 3.72 0.44 -5.28
N SER A 59 2.74 0.08 -4.44
CA SER A 59 2.88 -1.02 -3.47
C SER A 59 3.09 -2.38 -4.13
N LEU A 60 2.44 -2.63 -5.27
CA LEU A 60 2.64 -3.85 -6.05
C LEU A 60 4.03 -3.88 -6.68
N GLN A 61 4.49 -2.78 -7.25
CA GLN A 61 5.83 -2.66 -7.81
C GLN A 61 6.91 -2.86 -6.73
N GLU A 62 6.74 -2.26 -5.56
CA GLU A 62 7.63 -2.48 -4.41
C GLU A 62 7.63 -3.95 -3.96
N LYS A 63 6.46 -4.60 -3.89
CA LYS A 63 6.39 -6.05 -3.61
C LYS A 63 7.05 -6.91 -4.67
N ALA A 64 6.89 -6.56 -5.94
CA ALA A 64 7.54 -7.26 -7.05
C ALA A 64 9.06 -7.09 -6.99
N GLN A 65 9.56 -5.92 -6.59
CA GLN A 65 10.98 -5.67 -6.36
C GLN A 65 11.53 -6.38 -5.11
N GLN A 66 10.68 -6.65 -4.11
CA GLN A 66 11.04 -7.44 -2.92
C GLN A 66 11.04 -8.95 -3.15
N GLN A 67 10.47 -9.43 -4.25
CA GLN A 67 10.68 -10.81 -4.67
C GLN A 67 12.06 -10.90 -5.31
N PRO A 68 12.89 -11.89 -4.90
CA PRO A 68 14.16 -12.09 -5.56
C PRO A 68 13.90 -12.32 -7.04
N ALA A 69 14.53 -11.51 -7.90
CA ALA A 69 14.48 -11.68 -9.35
C ALA A 69 15.11 -13.00 -9.84
N PHE A 70 15.52 -13.85 -8.90
CA PHE A 70 16.19 -15.12 -9.11
C PHE A 70 15.53 -16.20 -8.24
N ASP A 71 15.60 -17.44 -8.70
CA ASP A 71 15.09 -18.59 -7.97
C ASP A 71 16.11 -19.03 -6.90
N SER A 72 15.79 -18.78 -5.63
CA SER A 72 16.62 -19.16 -4.49
C SER A 72 16.86 -20.67 -4.38
N LYS A 73 15.87 -21.51 -4.71
CA LYS A 73 16.04 -22.98 -4.62
C LYS A 73 17.07 -23.46 -5.63
N LYS A 74 16.98 -22.94 -6.87
CA LYS A 74 17.95 -23.24 -7.92
C LYS A 74 19.36 -22.83 -7.52
N VAL A 75 19.52 -21.65 -6.90
CA VAL A 75 20.84 -21.17 -6.42
C VAL A 75 21.40 -22.10 -5.34
N GLU A 76 20.57 -22.54 -4.40
CA GLU A 76 20.99 -23.41 -3.30
C GLU A 76 21.44 -24.80 -3.82
N GLU A 77 20.70 -25.37 -4.77
CA GLU A 77 21.06 -26.62 -5.44
C GLU A 77 22.39 -26.50 -6.20
N LEU A 78 22.57 -25.41 -6.97
CA LEU A 78 23.82 -25.10 -7.67
C LEU A 78 25.00 -24.97 -6.70
N LYS A 79 24.83 -24.23 -5.60
CA LYS A 79 25.87 -24.07 -4.56
C LYS A 79 26.28 -25.41 -3.96
N LYS A 80 25.32 -26.30 -3.70
CA LYS A 80 25.57 -27.66 -3.21
C LYS A 80 26.33 -28.49 -4.25
N ALA A 81 25.88 -28.48 -5.51
CA ALA A 81 26.55 -29.21 -6.59
C ALA A 81 28.00 -28.75 -6.82
N ILE A 82 28.28 -27.44 -6.71
CA ILE A 82 29.64 -26.89 -6.80
C ILE A 82 30.48 -27.33 -5.61
N SER A 83 29.96 -27.20 -4.39
CA SER A 83 30.68 -27.60 -3.16
C SER A 83 31.00 -29.10 -3.12
N GLU A 84 30.13 -29.94 -3.68
CA GLU A 84 30.34 -31.38 -3.81
C GLU A 84 31.23 -31.77 -5.01
N GLY A 85 31.67 -30.80 -5.82
CA GLY A 85 32.46 -31.05 -7.03
C GLY A 85 31.69 -31.75 -8.17
N LYS A 86 30.36 -31.81 -8.07
CA LYS A 86 29.47 -32.47 -9.04
C LYS A 86 28.97 -31.51 -10.13
N TYR A 87 29.22 -30.22 -9.98
CA TYR A 87 28.88 -29.25 -11.01
C TYR A 87 29.79 -29.44 -12.23
N GLN A 88 29.19 -29.78 -13.37
CA GLN A 88 29.91 -29.92 -14.64
C GLN A 88 29.71 -28.67 -15.49
N VAL A 89 30.82 -28.13 -15.97
CA VAL A 89 30.80 -27.01 -16.92
C VAL A 89 30.49 -27.56 -18.30
N ASP A 90 29.37 -27.13 -18.84
CA ASP A 90 28.96 -27.40 -20.21
C ASP A 90 29.52 -26.30 -21.13
N ALA A 91 30.52 -26.65 -21.94
CA ALA A 91 31.24 -25.69 -22.78
C ALA A 91 30.33 -25.05 -23.84
N GLU A 92 29.36 -25.80 -24.38
CA GLU A 92 28.41 -25.28 -25.39
C GLU A 92 27.46 -24.27 -24.74
N LYS A 93 26.92 -24.58 -23.56
CA LYS A 93 26.09 -23.62 -22.81
C LYS A 93 26.88 -22.38 -22.42
N LEU A 94 28.13 -22.54 -21.99
CA LEU A 94 28.98 -21.41 -21.62
C LEU A 94 29.20 -20.48 -22.82
N ALA A 95 29.61 -21.03 -23.97
CA ALA A 95 29.83 -20.24 -25.17
C ALA A 95 28.56 -19.52 -25.64
N LYS A 96 27.41 -20.21 -25.61
CA LYS A 96 26.11 -19.61 -25.96
C LYS A 96 25.74 -18.46 -25.03
N ASN A 97 25.95 -18.62 -23.72
CA ASN A 97 25.63 -17.58 -22.75
C ASN A 97 26.54 -16.36 -22.89
N ILE A 98 27.84 -16.57 -23.17
CA ILE A 98 28.78 -15.47 -23.44
C ILE A 98 28.33 -14.73 -24.71
N ALA A 99 28.09 -15.44 -25.82
CA ALA A 99 27.66 -14.81 -27.06
C ALA A 99 26.35 -14.02 -26.91
N ALA A 100 25.38 -14.57 -26.18
CA ALA A 100 24.12 -13.89 -25.90
C ALA A 100 24.33 -12.63 -25.04
N PHE A 101 25.22 -12.68 -24.05
CA PHE A 101 25.55 -11.53 -23.20
C PHE A 101 26.23 -10.42 -24.00
N GLU A 102 27.22 -10.75 -24.82
CA GLU A 102 27.90 -9.78 -25.68
C GLU A 102 26.92 -9.12 -26.66
N PHE A 103 25.96 -9.89 -27.21
CA PHE A 103 24.92 -9.33 -28.08
C PHE A 103 23.96 -8.39 -27.33
N ASP A 104 23.55 -8.72 -26.10
CA ASP A 104 22.66 -7.86 -25.30
C ASP A 104 23.35 -6.56 -24.85
N VAL A 105 24.65 -6.62 -24.57
CA VAL A 105 25.42 -5.46 -24.09
C VAL A 105 25.90 -4.54 -25.22
N TYR A 106 26.23 -5.10 -26.39
CA TYR A 106 26.85 -4.34 -27.49
C TYR A 106 26.04 -4.33 -28.80
N GLY A 107 24.90 -5.03 -28.86
CA GLY A 107 24.02 -5.13 -30.03
C GLY A 107 22.95 -4.04 -30.13
#